data_AF-A0A8J7NBC9-F1
#
_entry.id   AF-A0A8J7NBC9-F1
#
_cell.length_a   1.000
_cell.length_b   1.000
_cell.length_c   1.000
_cell.angle_alpha   90.00
_cell.angle_beta   90.00
_cell.angle_gamma   90.00
#
_symmetry.space_group_name_H-M   'P 1'
#
loop_
_entity.id
_entity.type
_entity.pdbx_description
1 polymer ?
#
loop_
_entity_poly.entity_id
_entity_poly.type
_entity_poly.pdbx_seq_one_letter_code
_entity_poly.pdbx_strand_id
1 'polypeptide(L)'
;MALLDATPALPAPALSRHLPLALVLLAAFVAVPLAGSDYLINAILLPFLALSLAGLGLNLLTGYGGQLSLGSAAFMAVGAFAAYNLDLRLDGLPLPVTMILAAATAAAVGLVFGIPSLRLRGYYLAVSTLAAQFFVQWALTKFGWFSNHSASGVISAPALQVVGIGLDTTLGRYYLALVTVTLVTALVWRLVSGPEGANLIAVRDNETAAKVIGVPVLRTKL
;
A
#
# COMPACT_ATOMS: atom_id res chain seq x y z
N MET A 1 -59.38 0.07 -9.74
CA MET A 1 -59.01 1.09 -8.75
C MET A 1 -57.94 0.51 -7.84
N ALA A 2 -56.67 0.63 -8.24
CA ALA A 2 -55.43 0.52 -7.44
C ALA A 2 -54.23 0.41 -8.39
N LEU A 3 -53.97 1.47 -9.17
CA LEU A 3 -52.66 1.68 -9.79
C LEU A 3 -51.75 2.20 -8.67
N LEU A 4 -51.00 1.32 -8.02
CA LEU A 4 -50.03 1.66 -7.00
C LEU A 4 -48.78 2.25 -7.65
N ASP A 5 -48.67 3.58 -7.61
CA ASP A 5 -47.49 4.38 -7.27
C ASP A 5 -46.10 3.72 -7.34
N ALA A 6 -45.68 3.28 -8.52
CA ALA A 6 -44.25 3.12 -8.80
C ALA A 6 -43.67 4.46 -9.24
N THR A 7 -43.52 5.39 -8.28
CA THR A 7 -42.67 6.56 -8.51
C THR A 7 -41.23 6.04 -8.68
N PRO A 8 -40.53 6.34 -9.79
CA PRO A 8 -39.13 5.96 -9.91
C PRO A 8 -38.35 6.72 -8.83
N ALA A 9 -37.77 5.98 -7.89
CA ALA A 9 -36.89 6.56 -6.87
C ALA A 9 -35.77 7.31 -7.59
N LEU A 10 -35.80 8.64 -7.49
CA LEU A 10 -34.78 9.50 -8.11
C LEU A 10 -33.40 9.05 -7.59
N PRO A 11 -32.40 8.91 -8.46
CA PRO A 11 -31.04 8.57 -8.02
C PRO A 11 -30.59 9.61 -6.99
N ALA A 12 -30.18 9.13 -5.81
CA ALA A 12 -29.74 10.01 -4.73
C ALA A 12 -28.66 10.98 -5.25
N PRO A 13 -28.68 12.27 -4.85
CA PRO A 13 -27.71 13.24 -5.32
C PRO A 13 -26.31 12.73 -4.98
N ALA A 14 -25.37 12.80 -5.95
CA ALA A 14 -24.01 12.28 -5.82
C ALA A 14 -23.29 12.71 -4.52
N LEU A 15 -23.69 13.85 -3.95
CA LEU A 15 -23.23 14.37 -2.67
C LEU A 15 -23.47 13.42 -1.48
N SER A 16 -24.58 12.67 -1.44
CA SER A 16 -24.89 11.76 -0.32
C SER A 16 -23.97 10.52 -0.27
N ARG A 17 -23.45 10.10 -1.43
CA ARG A 17 -22.56 8.93 -1.55
C ARG A 17 -21.14 9.20 -1.05
N HIS A 18 -20.68 10.45 -1.15
CA HIS A 18 -19.34 10.85 -0.71
C HIS A 18 -19.31 11.48 0.69
N LEU A 19 -20.48 11.85 1.22
CA LEU A 19 -20.63 12.39 2.56
C LEU A 19 -19.99 11.55 3.68
N PRO A 20 -20.18 10.21 3.77
CA PRO A 20 -19.55 9.43 4.83
C PRO A 20 -18.03 9.42 4.73
N LEU A 21 -17.48 9.38 3.51
CA LEU A 21 -16.03 9.44 3.28
C LEU A 21 -15.46 10.80 3.68
N ALA A 22 -16.14 11.88 3.31
CA ALA A 22 -15.75 13.23 3.67
C ALA A 22 -15.76 13.43 5.21
N LEU A 23 -16.75 12.87 5.91
CA LEU A 23 -16.82 12.91 7.37
C LEU A 23 -15.68 12.13 8.02
N VAL A 24 -15.33 10.95 7.50
CA VAL A 24 -14.19 10.16 8.01
C VAL A 24 -12.87 10.91 7.80
N LEU A 25 -12.66 11.51 6.62
CA LEU A 25 -11.47 12.32 6.35
C LEU A 25 -11.41 13.55 7.25
N LEU A 26 -12.54 14.24 7.45
CA LEU A 26 -12.61 15.39 8.35
C LEU A 26 -12.25 14.99 9.79
N ALA A 27 -12.81 13.88 10.28
CA ALA A 27 -12.49 13.36 11.61
C ALA A 27 -11.00 13.01 11.74
N ALA A 28 -10.41 12.36 10.72
CA ALA A 28 -9.00 12.00 10.73
C ALA A 28 -8.06 13.22 10.69
N PHE A 29 -8.37 14.24 9.88
CA PHE A 29 -7.51 15.42 9.72
C PHE A 29 -7.68 16.48 10.83
N VAL A 30 -8.84 16.54 11.47
CA VAL A 30 -9.18 17.61 12.43
C VAL A 30 -9.41 17.07 13.84
N ALA A 31 -10.24 16.06 14.03
CA ALA A 31 -10.61 15.61 15.38
C ALA A 31 -9.47 14.84 16.08
N VAL A 32 -8.79 13.96 15.35
CA VAL A 32 -7.68 13.16 15.89
C VAL A 32 -6.50 14.01 16.39
N PRO A 33 -5.97 14.99 15.65
CA PRO A 33 -4.85 15.81 16.14
C PRO A 33 -5.23 16.73 17.30
N LEU A 34 -6.51 17.08 17.45
CA LEU A 34 -6.99 17.92 18.56
C LEU A 34 -7.26 17.13 19.85
N ALA A 35 -7.62 15.85 19.74
CA ALA A 35 -8.04 15.02 20.89
C ALA A 35 -7.11 13.82 21.17
N GLY A 36 -6.19 13.51 20.26
CA GLY A 36 -5.31 12.35 20.36
C GLY A 36 -4.12 12.59 21.29
N SER A 37 -3.90 11.66 22.23
CA SER A 37 -2.66 11.64 23.02
C SER A 37 -1.47 11.16 22.19
N ASP A 38 -0.25 11.53 22.60
CA ASP A 38 0.98 11.07 21.93
C ASP A 38 1.08 9.54 21.85
N TYR A 39 0.57 8.83 22.86
CA TYR A 39 0.50 7.37 22.87
C TYR A 39 -0.42 6.84 21.78
N LEU A 40 -1.63 7.40 21.67
CA LEU A 40 -2.60 6.98 20.66
C LEU A 40 -2.05 7.20 19.24
N ILE A 41 -1.35 8.32 19.03
CA ILE A 41 -0.78 8.62 17.72
C ILE A 41 0.40 7.70 17.39
N ASN A 42 1.41 7.62 18.26
CA ASN A 42 2.64 6.88 17.96
C ASN A 42 2.48 5.36 18.04
N ALA A 43 1.75 4.85 19.04
CA ALA A 43 1.65 3.41 19.28
C ALA A 43 0.53 2.74 18.48
N ILE A 44 -0.53 3.48 18.12
CA ILE A 44 -1.73 2.89 17.50
C ILE A 44 -1.92 3.42 16.07
N LEU A 45 -2.04 4.74 15.90
CA LEU A 45 -2.42 5.30 14.60
C LEU A 45 -1.32 5.20 13.55
N LEU A 46 -0.06 5.48 13.88
CA LEU A 46 1.03 5.36 12.92
C LEU A 46 1.18 3.91 12.38
N PRO A 47 1.25 2.87 13.23
CA PRO A 47 1.25 1.49 12.75
C PRO A 47 -0.02 1.13 11.98
N PHE A 48 -1.20 1.58 12.43
CA PHE A 48 -2.46 1.34 11.74
C PHE A 48 -2.45 1.92 10.31
N LEU A 49 -2.00 3.17 10.15
CA LEU A 49 -1.88 3.82 8.85
C LEU A 49 -0.88 3.08 7.95
N ALA A 50 0.28 2.68 8.48
CA ALA A 50 1.25 1.90 7.71
C ALA A 50 0.70 0.53 7.27
N LEU A 51 0.05 -0.20 8.18
CA LEU A 51 -0.58 -1.49 7.87
C LEU A 51 -1.78 -1.34 6.93
N SER A 52 -2.48 -0.20 6.94
CA SER A 52 -3.56 0.06 5.99
C SER A 52 -3.06 0.14 4.54
N LEU A 53 -1.87 0.72 4.32
CA LEU A 53 -1.21 0.73 3.00
C LEU A 53 -0.81 -0.68 2.57
N ALA A 54 -0.24 -1.47 3.48
CA ALA A 54 0.08 -2.87 3.21
C ALA A 54 -1.19 -3.68 2.88
N GLY A 55 -2.28 -3.43 3.60
CA GLY A 55 -3.59 -4.04 3.37
C GLY A 55 -4.21 -3.63 2.04
N LEU A 56 -4.06 -2.37 1.62
CA LEU A 56 -4.51 -1.89 0.30
C LEU A 56 -3.76 -2.59 -0.84
N GLY A 57 -2.43 -2.70 -0.74
CA GLY A 57 -1.62 -3.43 -1.71
C GLY A 57 -2.01 -4.92 -1.78
N LEU A 58 -2.22 -5.54 -0.61
CA LEU A 58 -2.68 -6.92 -0.54
C LEU A 58 -4.07 -7.09 -1.16
N ASN A 59 -5.01 -6.19 -0.86
CA ASN A 59 -6.38 -6.22 -1.39
C ASN A 59 -6.42 -6.05 -2.92
N LEU A 60 -5.49 -5.28 -3.50
CA LEU A 60 -5.38 -5.18 -4.95
C LEU A 60 -5.04 -6.54 -5.59
N LEU A 61 -4.12 -7.28 -4.97
CA LEU A 61 -3.66 -8.57 -5.49
C LEU A 61 -4.63 -9.72 -5.21
N THR A 62 -5.11 -9.84 -3.97
CA THR A 62 -6.01 -10.92 -3.52
C THR A 62 -7.46 -10.63 -3.86
N GLY A 63 -7.92 -9.41 -3.57
CA GLY A 63 -9.29 -8.97 -3.76
C GLY A 63 -9.63 -8.74 -5.23
N TYR A 64 -8.83 -7.96 -5.97
CA TYR A 64 -9.12 -7.69 -7.38
C TYR A 64 -8.49 -8.70 -8.32
N GLY A 65 -7.20 -9.02 -8.13
CA GLY A 65 -6.46 -9.95 -9.01
C GLY A 65 -6.68 -11.44 -8.73
N GLY A 66 -7.32 -11.82 -7.62
CA GLY A 66 -7.60 -13.23 -7.27
C GLY A 66 -6.37 -14.06 -6.91
N GLN A 67 -5.22 -13.42 -6.69
CA GLN A 67 -3.96 -14.11 -6.41
C GLN A 67 -3.64 -14.06 -4.93
N LEU A 68 -3.54 -15.22 -4.31
CA LEU A 68 -3.13 -15.31 -2.91
C LEU A 68 -1.66 -14.90 -2.77
N SER A 69 -1.40 -13.93 -1.90
CA SER A 69 -0.05 -13.47 -1.56
C SER A 69 0.17 -13.48 -0.06
N LEU A 70 1.24 -14.13 0.36
CA LEU A 70 1.71 -14.25 1.75
C LEU A 70 3.03 -13.48 1.98
N GLY A 71 3.49 -12.72 0.98
CA GLY A 71 4.78 -12.02 0.99
C GLY A 71 4.71 -10.50 1.12
N SER A 72 3.54 -9.94 1.41
CA SER A 72 3.34 -8.48 1.48
C SER A 72 4.24 -7.79 2.51
N ALA A 73 4.47 -8.44 3.66
CA ALA A 73 5.32 -7.92 4.71
C ALA A 73 6.80 -7.82 4.30
N ALA A 74 7.29 -8.70 3.42
CA ALA A 74 8.65 -8.64 2.90
C ALA A 74 8.83 -7.45 1.96
N PHE A 75 7.89 -7.20 1.06
CA PHE A 75 7.98 -6.02 0.19
C PHE A 75 7.86 -4.71 0.98
N MET A 76 7.04 -4.70 2.04
CA MET A 76 7.01 -3.60 2.99
C MET A 76 8.37 -3.40 3.69
N ALA A 77 9.01 -4.49 4.12
CA ALA A 77 10.34 -4.45 4.73
C ALA A 77 11.41 -3.94 3.76
N VAL A 78 11.40 -4.39 2.49
CA VAL A 78 12.32 -3.89 1.45
C VAL A 78 12.17 -2.38 1.29
N GLY A 79 10.94 -1.87 1.18
CA GLY A 79 10.70 -0.43 1.07
C GLY A 79 11.19 0.35 2.30
N ALA A 80 10.93 -0.15 3.51
CA ALA A 80 11.37 0.49 4.74
C ALA A 80 12.91 0.54 4.86
N PHE A 81 13.60 -0.58 4.59
CA PHE A 81 15.06 -0.64 4.62
C PHE A 81 15.71 0.14 3.48
N ALA A 82 15.07 0.24 2.32
CA ALA A 82 15.52 1.08 1.22
C ALA A 82 15.42 2.56 1.59
N ALA A 83 14.28 3.02 2.11
CA ALA A 83 14.12 4.39 2.59
C ALA A 83 15.18 4.74 3.65
N TYR A 84 15.38 3.84 4.63
CA TYR A 84 16.40 3.99 5.67
C TYR A 84 17.82 4.11 5.11
N ASN A 85 18.21 3.23 4.18
CA ASN A 85 19.56 3.26 3.61
C ASN A 85 19.79 4.45 2.66
N LEU A 86 18.77 4.88 1.92
CA LEU A 86 18.85 6.07 1.09
C LEU A 86 19.08 7.31 1.95
N ASP A 87 18.29 7.47 3.00
CA ASP A 87 18.37 8.63 3.90
C ASP A 87 19.69 8.65 4.70
N LEU A 88 20.19 7.49 5.11
CA LEU A 88 21.48 7.37 5.81
C LEU A 88 22.71 7.70 4.95
N ARG A 89 22.64 7.43 3.65
CA ARG A 89 23.82 7.45 2.77
C ARG A 89 23.83 8.63 1.82
N LEU A 90 22.65 9.19 1.54
CA LEU A 90 22.44 10.30 0.64
C LEU A 90 21.84 11.46 1.44
N ASP A 91 22.73 12.24 2.05
CA ASP A 91 22.33 13.40 2.83
C ASP A 91 21.62 14.44 1.94
N GLY A 92 20.53 15.02 2.46
CA GLY A 92 19.82 16.13 1.83
C GLY A 92 18.79 15.73 0.77
N LEU A 93 18.48 14.44 0.61
CA LEU A 93 17.35 14.04 -0.23
C LEU A 93 16.02 14.50 0.39
N PRO A 94 15.15 15.16 -0.39
CA PRO A 94 13.83 15.52 0.12
C PRO A 94 13.00 14.25 0.32
N LEU A 95 12.35 14.15 1.47
CA LEU A 95 11.60 12.96 1.89
C LEU A 95 10.64 12.38 0.83
N PRO A 96 9.86 13.17 0.06
CA PRO A 96 9.01 12.61 -0.99
C PRO A 96 9.79 11.84 -2.07
N VAL A 97 11.00 12.29 -2.40
CA VAL A 97 11.86 11.62 -3.38
C VAL A 97 12.39 10.32 -2.78
N THR A 98 12.82 10.34 -1.51
CA THR A 98 13.24 9.13 -0.79
C THR A 98 12.12 8.08 -0.77
N MET A 99 10.88 8.50 -0.51
CA MET A 99 9.71 7.60 -0.54
C MET A 99 9.45 7.00 -1.92
N ILE A 100 9.52 7.80 -2.98
CA ILE A 100 9.32 7.31 -4.35
C ILE A 100 10.44 6.33 -4.75
N LEU A 101 11.70 6.64 -4.42
CA LEU A 101 12.83 5.77 -4.69
C LEU A 101 12.73 4.47 -3.89
N ALA A 102 12.34 4.54 -2.61
CA ALA A 102 12.08 3.37 -1.79
C ALA A 102 10.94 2.50 -2.36
N ALA A 103 9.83 3.11 -2.78
CA ALA A 103 8.74 2.40 -3.45
C ALA A 103 9.20 1.76 -4.77
N ALA A 104 10.03 2.46 -5.56
CA ALA A 104 10.60 1.93 -6.79
C ALA A 104 11.54 0.74 -6.55
N THR A 105 12.35 0.76 -5.49
CA THR A 105 13.20 -0.38 -5.12
C THR A 105 12.36 -1.58 -4.66
N ALA A 106 11.30 -1.35 -3.88
CA ALA A 106 10.36 -2.41 -3.50
C ALA A 106 9.63 -2.99 -4.71
N ALA A 107 9.23 -2.16 -5.68
CA ALA A 107 8.63 -2.60 -6.94
C ALA A 107 9.62 -3.38 -7.80
N ALA A 108 10.89 -2.96 -7.88
CA ALA A 108 11.93 -3.68 -8.61
C ALA A 108 12.19 -5.07 -8.01
N VAL A 109 12.31 -5.16 -6.69
CA VAL A 109 12.43 -6.46 -5.99
C VAL A 109 11.17 -7.29 -6.19
N GLY A 110 10.00 -6.66 -6.09
CA GLY A 110 8.70 -7.27 -6.40
C GLY A 110 8.64 -7.84 -7.80
N LEU A 111 9.20 -7.17 -8.80
CA LEU A 111 9.26 -7.64 -10.18
C LEU A 111 10.20 -8.85 -10.33
N VAL A 112 11.36 -8.80 -9.69
CA VAL A 112 12.35 -9.91 -9.68
C VAL A 112 11.73 -11.19 -9.11
N PHE A 113 10.97 -11.09 -8.02
CA PHE A 113 10.25 -12.22 -7.44
C PHE A 113 8.95 -12.55 -8.17
N GLY A 114 8.26 -11.55 -8.71
CA GLY A 114 6.96 -11.67 -9.35
C GLY A 114 7.01 -12.37 -10.71
N ILE A 115 7.96 -12.02 -11.58
CA ILE A 115 8.11 -12.64 -12.92
C ILE A 115 8.20 -14.18 -12.85
N PRO A 116 9.06 -14.79 -12.03
CA PRO A 116 9.11 -16.25 -11.91
C PRO A 116 7.84 -16.82 -11.27
N SER A 117 7.24 -16.11 -10.31
CA SER A 117 5.99 -16.54 -9.66
C SER A 117 4.82 -16.63 -10.64
N LEU A 118 4.75 -15.77 -11.67
CA LEU A 118 3.69 -15.82 -12.71
C LEU A 118 3.63 -17.14 -13.50
N ARG A 119 4.69 -17.95 -13.46
CA ARG A 119 4.72 -19.27 -14.10
C ARG A 119 3.98 -20.33 -13.28
N LEU A 120 3.69 -20.06 -12.02
CA LEU A 120 3.04 -20.97 -11.07
C LEU A 120 1.54 -20.68 -11.02
N ARG A 121 0.71 -21.69 -10.72
CA ARG A 121 -0.76 -21.55 -10.64
C ARG A 121 -1.28 -21.89 -9.25
N GLY A 122 -2.29 -21.14 -8.81
CA GLY A 122 -3.04 -21.40 -7.58
C GLY A 122 -2.14 -21.42 -6.34
N TYR A 123 -2.19 -22.51 -5.58
CA TYR A 123 -1.46 -22.67 -4.31
C TYR A 123 0.06 -22.55 -4.45
N TYR A 124 0.64 -22.94 -5.58
CA TYR A 124 2.08 -22.82 -5.81
C TYR A 124 2.56 -21.36 -5.87
N LEU A 125 1.70 -20.44 -6.33
CA LEU A 125 1.99 -19.01 -6.31
C LEU A 125 2.12 -18.50 -4.87
N ALA A 126 1.18 -18.89 -3.99
CA ALA A 126 1.19 -18.50 -2.59
C ALA A 126 2.45 -18.98 -1.87
N VAL A 127 2.85 -20.24 -2.10
CA VAL A 127 4.10 -20.80 -1.55
C VAL A 127 5.33 -20.01 -2.01
N SER A 128 5.37 -19.57 -3.28
CA SER A 128 6.45 -18.73 -3.79
C SER A 128 6.52 -17.38 -3.06
N THR A 129 5.39 -16.74 -2.79
CA THR A 129 5.37 -15.48 -2.03
C THR A 129 5.77 -15.65 -0.57
N LEU A 130 5.43 -16.80 0.04
CA LEU A 130 5.89 -17.16 1.38
C LEU A 130 7.40 -17.42 1.42
N ALA A 131 7.95 -18.06 0.39
CA ALA A 131 9.40 -18.22 0.27
C ALA A 131 10.11 -16.86 0.14
N ALA A 132 9.56 -15.94 -0.67
CA ALA A 132 10.05 -14.58 -0.77
C ALA A 132 10.01 -13.84 0.59
N GLN A 133 8.94 -14.04 1.37
CA GLN A 133 8.81 -13.50 2.73
C GLN A 133 10.02 -13.85 3.60
N PHE A 134 10.30 -15.15 3.74
CA PHE A 134 11.39 -15.63 4.58
C PHE A 134 12.76 -15.28 4.02
N PHE A 135 12.92 -15.31 2.70
CA PHE A 135 14.20 -14.95 2.06
C PHE A 135 14.56 -13.49 2.32
N VAL A 136 13.61 -12.56 2.14
CA VAL A 136 13.86 -11.13 2.39
C VAL A 136 14.18 -10.90 3.86
N GLN A 137 13.41 -11.50 4.78
CA GLN A 137 13.68 -11.38 6.21
C GLN A 137 15.07 -11.93 6.57
N TRP A 138 15.46 -13.08 6.00
CA TRP A 138 16.78 -13.65 6.17
C TRP A 138 17.88 -12.73 5.62
N ALA A 139 17.71 -12.16 4.42
CA ALA A 139 18.70 -11.28 3.81
C ALA A 139 18.91 -10.00 4.64
N LEU A 140 17.84 -9.36 5.09
CA LEU A 140 17.91 -8.13 5.89
C LEU A 140 18.57 -8.35 7.26
N THR A 141 18.44 -9.54 7.84
CA THR A 141 19.03 -9.88 9.14
C THR A 141 20.44 -10.47 9.03
N LYS A 142 20.76 -11.15 7.92
CA LYS A 142 22.06 -11.79 7.71
C LYS A 142 23.15 -10.78 7.34
N PHE A 143 22.80 -9.77 6.53
CA PHE A 143 23.75 -8.76 6.07
C PHE A 143 23.63 -7.49 6.93
N GLY A 144 24.56 -7.31 7.87
CA GLY A 144 24.59 -6.15 8.77
C GLY A 144 24.64 -4.79 8.05
N TRP A 145 25.05 -4.75 6.79
CA TRP A 145 25.02 -3.55 5.96
C TRP A 145 23.64 -2.88 5.89
N PHE A 146 22.55 -3.66 5.88
CA PHE A 146 21.19 -3.13 5.80
C PHE A 146 20.76 -2.39 7.07
N SER A 147 21.28 -2.80 8.23
CA SER A 147 20.97 -2.23 9.55
C SER A 147 22.10 -1.34 10.09
N ASN A 148 23.05 -0.93 9.23
CA ASN A 148 24.26 -0.19 9.63
C ASN A 148 25.05 -0.88 10.77
N HIS A 149 25.12 -2.21 10.72
CA HIS A 149 25.77 -3.08 11.71
C HIS A 149 25.21 -2.93 13.14
N SER A 150 23.96 -2.47 13.26
CA SER A 150 23.24 -2.43 14.54
C SER A 150 23.08 -3.84 15.10
N ALA A 151 23.65 -4.09 16.29
CA ALA A 151 23.64 -5.38 16.95
C ALA A 151 22.22 -5.84 17.36
N SER A 152 21.28 -4.91 17.54
CA SER A 152 19.88 -5.22 17.86
C SER A 152 19.03 -5.47 16.61
N GLY A 153 19.53 -5.17 15.42
CA GLY A 153 18.74 -5.15 14.18
C GLY A 153 17.66 -4.07 14.14
N VAL A 154 17.56 -3.22 15.17
CA VAL A 154 16.63 -2.10 15.22
C VAL A 154 17.23 -0.95 14.42
N ILE A 155 16.46 -0.48 13.44
CA ILE A 155 16.76 0.70 12.64
C ILE A 155 15.98 1.89 13.20
N SER A 156 16.70 2.96 13.53
CA SER A 156 16.09 4.24 13.87
C SER A 156 16.17 5.11 12.62
N ALA A 157 15.01 5.48 12.07
CA ALA A 157 14.96 6.39 10.94
C ALA A 157 15.66 7.71 11.31
N PRO A 158 16.50 8.28 10.43
CA PRO A 158 17.05 9.61 10.64
C PRO A 158 15.93 10.67 10.71
N ALA A 159 16.27 11.88 11.18
CA ALA A 159 15.30 12.93 11.43
C ALA A 159 14.51 13.27 10.15
N LEU A 160 13.18 13.10 10.19
CA LEU A 160 12.32 13.38 9.04
C LEU A 160 12.34 14.88 8.73
N GLN A 161 12.90 15.25 7.58
CA GLN A 161 12.84 16.62 7.06
C GLN A 161 12.15 16.65 5.70
N VAL A 162 11.13 17.50 5.55
CA VAL A 162 10.52 17.80 4.26
C VAL A 162 10.94 19.22 3.87
N VAL A 163 11.80 19.35 2.87
CA VAL A 163 12.19 20.65 2.29
C VAL A 163 12.65 21.64 3.37
N GLY A 164 13.50 21.18 4.30
CA GLY A 164 14.06 22.01 5.39
C GLY A 164 13.14 22.21 6.61
N ILE A 165 11.91 21.70 6.60
CA ILE A 165 11.02 21.69 7.77
C ILE A 165 11.18 20.35 8.50
N GLY A 166 11.61 20.38 9.75
CA GLY A 166 11.67 19.20 10.61
C GLY A 166 10.28 18.70 10.98
N LEU A 167 9.92 17.52 10.49
CA LEU A 167 8.67 16.79 10.82
C LEU A 167 8.88 15.76 11.92
N ASP A 168 9.86 16.00 12.80
CA ASP A 168 10.20 15.05 13.87
C ASP A 168 9.17 15.04 15.02
N THR A 169 8.20 15.94 14.96
CA THR A 169 7.10 16.01 15.93
C THR A 169 6.07 14.88 15.72
N THR A 170 5.43 14.43 16.80
CA THR A 170 4.34 13.43 16.75
C THR A 170 3.29 13.76 15.69
N LEU A 171 2.83 15.02 15.68
CA LEU A 171 1.82 15.50 14.74
C LEU A 171 2.35 15.56 13.30
N GLY A 172 3.62 15.97 13.10
CA GLY A 172 4.25 16.01 11.78
C GLY A 172 4.28 14.63 11.12
N ARG A 173 4.74 13.61 11.87
CA ARG A 173 4.75 12.20 11.41
C ARG A 173 3.34 11.69 11.10
N TYR A 174 2.36 12.04 11.94
CA TYR A 174 0.97 11.66 11.75
C TYR A 174 0.38 12.25 10.46
N TYR A 175 0.52 13.56 10.24
CA TYR A 175 0.02 14.20 9.03
C TYR A 175 0.69 13.66 7.77
N LEU A 176 1.99 13.39 7.81
CA LEU A 176 2.71 12.79 6.69
C LEU A 176 2.14 11.42 6.34
N ALA A 177 1.99 10.54 7.35
CA ALA A 177 1.42 9.22 7.15
C ALA A 177 -0.03 9.30 6.62
N LEU A 178 -0.86 10.18 7.21
CA LEU A 178 -2.26 10.34 6.85
C LEU A 178 -2.44 10.87 5.42
N VAL A 179 -1.67 11.88 5.02
CA VAL A 179 -1.67 12.43 3.66
C VAL A 179 -1.22 11.36 2.66
N THR A 180 -0.14 10.64 2.97
CA THR A 180 0.37 9.56 2.12
C THR A 180 -0.69 8.48 1.91
N VAL A 181 -1.31 7.99 3.00
CA VAL A 181 -2.36 6.96 2.92
C VAL A 181 -3.53 7.46 2.09
N THR A 182 -3.98 8.68 2.31
CA THR A 182 -5.12 9.26 1.60
C THR A 182 -4.83 9.39 0.10
N LEU A 183 -3.64 9.90 -0.27
CA LEU A 183 -3.22 10.03 -1.67
C LEU A 183 -3.10 8.68 -2.37
N VAL A 184 -2.45 7.69 -1.73
CA VAL A 184 -2.29 6.35 -2.30
C VAL A 184 -3.64 5.65 -2.42
N THR A 185 -4.52 5.77 -1.43
CA THR A 185 -5.88 5.21 -1.48
C THR A 185 -6.68 5.83 -2.62
N ALA A 186 -6.61 7.14 -2.81
CA ALA A 186 -7.28 7.83 -3.91
C ALA A 186 -6.74 7.37 -5.28
N LEU A 187 -5.43 7.17 -5.39
CA LEU A 187 -4.79 6.66 -6.60
C LEU A 187 -5.25 5.23 -6.92
N VAL A 188 -5.24 4.34 -5.92
CA VAL A 188 -5.70 2.95 -6.05
C VAL A 188 -7.19 2.91 -6.39
N TRP A 189 -8.01 3.75 -5.76
CA TRP A 189 -9.43 3.85 -6.07
C TRP A 189 -9.67 4.25 -7.52
N ARG A 190 -8.89 5.21 -8.05
CA ARG A 190 -8.95 5.62 -9.46
C ARG A 190 -8.51 4.49 -10.40
N LEU A 191 -7.45 3.75 -10.05
CA LEU A 191 -6.95 2.62 -10.83
C LEU A 191 -7.99 1.50 -10.93
N VAL A 192 -8.57 1.12 -9.79
CA VAL A 192 -9.56 0.04 -9.68
C VAL A 192 -10.89 0.42 -10.34
N SER A 193 -11.28 1.69 -10.28
CA SER A 193 -12.49 2.17 -10.95
C SER A 193 -12.31 2.32 -12.48
N GLY A 194 -11.08 2.17 -12.96
CA GLY A 194 -10.73 2.25 -14.38
C GLY A 194 -10.71 0.88 -15.09
N PRO A 195 -10.25 0.87 -16.36
CA PRO A 195 -10.17 -0.36 -17.17
C PRO A 195 -9.27 -1.44 -16.56
N GLU A 196 -8.20 -1.05 -15.87
CA GLU A 196 -7.26 -2.01 -15.26
C GLU A 196 -7.91 -2.80 -14.12
N GLY A 197 -8.77 -2.18 -13.31
CA GLY A 197 -9.55 -2.89 -12.30
C GLY A 197 -10.50 -3.92 -12.90
N ALA A 198 -11.14 -3.59 -14.02
CA ALA A 198 -11.99 -4.53 -14.75
C ALA A 198 -11.18 -5.72 -15.31
N ASN A 199 -9.99 -5.45 -15.85
CA ASN A 199 -9.08 -6.50 -16.33
C ASN A 199 -8.63 -7.43 -15.18
N LEU A 200 -8.30 -6.88 -14.01
CA LEU A 200 -7.93 -7.65 -12.83
C LEU A 200 -9.06 -8.60 -12.40
N ILE A 201 -10.29 -8.10 -12.34
CA ILE A 201 -11.48 -8.91 -12.01
C ILE A 201 -11.72 -10.00 -13.07
N ALA A 202 -11.60 -9.67 -14.36
CA ALA A 202 -11.76 -10.65 -15.43
C ALA A 202 -10.72 -11.80 -15.34
N VAL A 203 -9.46 -11.48 -15.01
CA VAL A 203 -8.41 -12.47 -14.81
C VAL A 203 -8.66 -13.31 -13.55
N ARG A 204 -9.19 -12.69 -12.49
CA ARG A 204 -9.59 -13.36 -11.25
C ARG A 204 -10.70 -14.38 -11.48
N ASP A 205 -11.73 -14.02 -12.25
CA ASP A 205 -12.90 -14.87 -12.47
C ASP A 205 -12.56 -16.09 -13.33
N ASN A 206 -11.91 -15.88 -14.48
CA ASN A 206 -11.43 -16.97 -15.31
C ASN A 206 -10.31 -16.54 -16.27
N GLU A 207 -9.08 -16.92 -15.92
CA GLU A 207 -7.90 -16.60 -16.72
C GLU A 207 -7.99 -17.11 -18.18
N THR A 208 -8.61 -18.27 -18.41
CA THR A 208 -8.73 -18.84 -19.75
C THR A 208 -9.74 -18.05 -20.59
N ALA A 209 -10.88 -17.68 -20.00
CA ALA A 209 -11.89 -16.86 -20.67
C ALA A 209 -11.36 -15.45 -20.95
N ALA A 210 -10.64 -14.84 -20.00
CA ALA A 210 -10.01 -13.53 -20.16
C ALA A 210 -9.05 -13.49 -21.36
N LYS A 211 -8.28 -14.56 -21.61
CA LYS A 211 -7.40 -14.67 -22.78
C LYS A 211 -8.17 -14.71 -24.10
N VAL A 212 -9.34 -15.35 -24.14
CA VAL A 212 -10.16 -15.46 -25.36
C VAL A 212 -10.76 -14.11 -25.75
N ILE A 213 -11.16 -13.29 -24.77
CA ILE A 213 -11.69 -11.93 -25.00
C ILE A 213 -10.59 -10.86 -25.20
N GLY A 214 -9.33 -11.27 -25.28
CA GLY A 214 -8.20 -10.39 -25.62
C GLY A 214 -7.56 -9.64 -24.45
N VAL A 215 -7.87 -9.97 -23.19
CA VAL A 215 -7.22 -9.32 -22.03
C VAL A 215 -5.79 -9.83 -21.89
N PRO A 216 -4.77 -8.94 -21.87
CA PRO A 216 -3.36 -9.33 -21.79
C PRO A 216 -2.98 -9.78 -20.37
N VAL A 217 -3.31 -11.03 -20.03
CA VAL A 217 -3.16 -11.60 -18.67
C VAL A 217 -1.76 -11.38 -18.07
N LEU A 218 -0.68 -11.53 -18.85
CA LEU A 218 0.67 -11.35 -18.33
C LEU A 218 0.93 -9.90 -17.89
N ARG A 219 0.40 -8.92 -18.63
CA ARG A 219 0.54 -7.49 -18.29
C ARG A 219 -0.35 -7.08 -17.13
N THR A 220 -1.55 -7.65 -17.04
CA THR A 220 -2.49 -7.34 -15.95
C THR A 220 -2.03 -7.86 -14.59
N LYS A 221 -1.17 -8.89 -14.56
CA LYS A 221 -0.64 -9.46 -13.32
C LYS A 221 0.67 -8.80 -12.83
N LEU A 222 1.23 -7.86 -13.59
CA LEU A 222 2.46 -7.12 -13.28
C LEU A 222 2.13 -5.70 -12.81
#